data_AF-A0A0A9W986-F1
#
_entry.id   AF-A0A0A9W986-F1
#
_cell.length_a   1.000
_cell.length_b   1.000
_cell.length_c   1.000
_cell.angle_alpha   90.00
_cell.angle_beta   90.00
_cell.angle_gamma   90.00
#
_symmetry.space_group_name_H-M   'P 1'
#
loop_
_entity.id
_entity.type
_entity.pdbx_description
1 polymer ?
#
loop_
_entity_poly.entity_id
_entity_poly.type
_entity_poly.pdbx_seq_one_letter_code
_entity_poly.pdbx_strand_id
1 'polypeptide(L)'
;MRTCDILSIAVTLAFLASCALGERLSKDEIEDLKRRLAVVREETVREARKIAEVRKVEAQGVGPEFAACVSGATSELESGVVLELESRIGVLERELEQEGELEREELRRKVELATVGAGVAVERRTTAFIKTVFACTRRQLEASQTTSQPADGQEDSP
;
A
#
# COMPACT_ATOMS: atom_id res chain seq x y z
N MET A 1 9.65 -12.75 4.98
CA MET A 1 8.97 -11.51 4.55
C MET A 1 8.83 -10.63 5.78
N ARG A 2 9.55 -9.50 5.83
CA ARG A 2 9.55 -8.57 6.96
C ARG A 2 8.43 -7.56 6.74
N THR A 3 7.22 -7.88 7.19
CA THR A 3 6.10 -6.92 7.28
C THR A 3 6.26 -5.98 8.49
N CYS A 4 7.34 -6.12 9.28
CA CYS A 4 7.56 -5.37 10.51
C CYS A 4 8.17 -3.97 10.34
N ASP A 5 8.72 -3.60 9.18
CA ASP A 5 9.52 -2.37 9.10
C ASP A 5 8.65 -1.10 9.03
N ILE A 6 7.48 -1.12 8.37
CA ILE A 6 6.63 0.08 8.22
C ILE A 6 5.89 0.42 9.52
N LEU A 7 5.32 -0.58 10.21
CA LEU A 7 4.71 -0.42 11.54
C LEU A 7 5.76 0.02 12.56
N SER A 8 6.99 -0.51 12.47
CA SER A 8 8.10 -0.10 13.34
C SER A 8 8.48 1.37 13.15
N ILE A 9 8.52 1.87 11.91
CA ILE A 9 8.84 3.29 11.64
C ILE A 9 7.72 4.22 12.12
N ALA A 10 6.44 3.88 11.89
CA ALA A 10 5.30 4.67 12.36
C ALA A 10 5.23 4.74 13.90
N VAL A 11 5.51 3.61 14.59
CA VAL A 11 5.59 3.57 16.06
C VAL A 11 6.80 4.36 16.58
N THR A 12 7.94 4.29 15.88
CA THR A 12 9.13 5.10 16.22
C THR A 12 8.89 6.60 16.01
N LEU A 13 8.01 6.97 15.07
CA LEU A 13 7.55 8.34 14.84
C LEU A 13 6.68 8.87 15.96
N ALA A 14 5.68 8.10 16.39
CA ALA A 14 4.85 8.44 17.54
C ALA A 14 5.68 8.53 18.84
N PHE A 15 6.67 7.65 19.00
CA PHE A 15 7.55 7.65 20.17
C PHE A 15 8.45 8.89 20.24
N LEU A 16 9.04 9.32 19.12
CA LEU A 16 9.93 10.50 19.10
C LEU A 16 9.17 11.83 19.28
N ALA A 17 7.91 11.93 18.86
CA ALA A 17 7.05 13.06 19.21
C ALA A 17 6.79 13.17 20.73
N SER A 18 6.99 12.08 21.48
CA SER A 18 6.72 11.99 22.92
C SER A 18 7.86 12.48 23.82
N CYS A 19 9.09 12.63 23.33
CA CYS A 19 10.29 12.65 24.18
C CYS A 19 10.95 14.03 24.41
N ALA A 20 10.34 15.16 24.05
CA ALA A 20 10.93 16.48 24.33
C ALA A 20 10.06 17.36 25.24
N LEU A 21 10.72 17.99 26.21
CA LEU A 21 10.19 18.68 27.40
C LEU A 21 9.51 20.05 27.13
N GLY A 22 9.26 20.42 25.87
CA GLY A 22 8.68 21.72 25.48
C GLY A 22 7.24 21.62 24.98
N GLU A 23 6.41 22.63 25.28
CA GLU A 23 5.00 22.74 24.85
C GLU A 23 4.86 22.91 23.32
N ARG A 24 5.85 23.49 22.67
CA ARG A 24 5.92 23.70 21.22
C ARG A 24 7.15 23.05 20.62
N LEU A 25 7.05 22.70 19.34
CA LEU A 25 8.17 22.18 18.58
C LEU A 25 8.96 23.33 17.97
N SER A 26 10.28 23.21 18.04
CA SER A 26 11.18 24.09 17.30
C SER A 26 11.07 23.85 15.79
N LYS A 27 11.48 24.84 15.00
CA LYS A 27 11.55 24.73 13.54
C LYS A 27 12.39 23.53 13.08
N ASP A 28 13.47 23.22 13.79
CA ASP A 28 14.34 22.09 13.47
C ASP A 28 13.64 20.74 13.72
N GLU A 29 12.82 20.64 14.77
CA GLU A 29 12.01 19.45 15.05
C GLU A 29 10.87 19.28 14.02
N ILE A 30 10.25 20.37 13.56
CA ILE A 30 9.25 20.33 12.49
C ILE A 30 9.88 19.84 11.17
N GLU A 31 11.05 20.37 10.81
CA GLU A 31 11.79 19.94 9.63
C GLU A 31 12.24 18.48 9.72
N ASP A 32 12.64 18.01 10.91
CA ASP A 32 12.94 16.59 11.13
C ASP A 32 11.70 15.70 10.96
N LEU A 33 10.57 16.11 11.54
CA LEU A 33 9.31 15.38 11.40
C LEU A 33 8.88 15.28 9.93
N LYS A 34 8.96 16.38 9.17
CA LYS A 34 8.67 16.38 7.72
C LYS A 34 9.56 15.40 6.97
N ARG A 35 10.88 15.42 7.21
CA ARG A 35 11.80 14.45 6.58
C ARG A 35 11.39 13.01 6.85
N ARG A 36 11.00 12.71 8.09
CA ARG A 36 10.62 11.35 8.48
C ARG A 36 9.26 10.93 7.91
N LEU A 37 8.29 11.84 7.82
CA LEU A 37 7.02 11.61 7.13
C LEU A 37 7.24 11.31 5.63
N ALA A 38 8.15 12.05 4.98
CA ALA A 38 8.52 11.81 3.59
C ALA A 38 9.14 10.40 3.42
N VAL A 39 10.05 9.99 4.32
CA VAL A 39 10.62 8.63 4.32
C VAL A 39 9.54 7.57 4.47
N VAL A 40 8.57 7.76 5.37
CA VAL A 40 7.44 6.81 5.52
C VAL A 40 6.65 6.68 4.23
N ARG A 41 6.32 7.81 3.57
CA ARG A 41 5.60 7.80 2.30
C ARG A 41 6.40 7.04 1.23
N GLU A 42 7.67 7.37 1.05
CA GLU A 42 8.53 6.77 0.03
C GLU A 42 8.71 5.26 0.23
N GLU A 43 9.04 4.84 1.45
CA GLU A 43 9.24 3.42 1.76
C GLU A 43 7.92 2.63 1.66
N THR A 44 6.79 3.21 2.02
CA THR A 44 5.48 2.56 1.88
C THR A 44 5.10 2.37 0.42
N VAL A 45 5.31 3.38 -0.44
CA VAL A 45 5.11 3.27 -1.89
C VAL A 45 6.06 2.22 -2.49
N ARG A 46 7.31 2.22 -2.06
CA ARG A 46 8.33 1.27 -2.52
C ARG A 46 7.93 -0.17 -2.20
N GLU A 47 7.50 -0.45 -0.98
CA GLU A 47 7.12 -1.82 -0.60
C GLU A 47 5.83 -2.26 -1.30
N ALA A 48 4.86 -1.36 -1.50
CA ALA A 48 3.66 -1.66 -2.29
C ALA A 48 4.00 -2.04 -3.74
N ARG A 49 4.90 -1.28 -4.39
CA ARG A 49 5.41 -1.59 -5.74
C ARG A 49 6.12 -2.92 -5.79
N LYS A 50 6.94 -3.24 -4.79
CA LYS A 50 7.65 -4.51 -4.72
C LYS A 50 6.69 -5.70 -4.61
N ILE A 51 5.66 -5.59 -3.77
CA ILE A 51 4.60 -6.61 -3.66
C ILE A 51 3.88 -6.79 -4.99
N ALA A 52 3.53 -5.67 -5.64
CA ALA A 52 2.85 -5.65 -6.93
C ALA A 52 3.71 -6.32 -8.04
N GLU A 53 4.97 -5.93 -8.15
CA GLU A 53 5.89 -6.39 -9.20
C GLU A 53 6.15 -7.89 -9.11
N VAL A 54 6.31 -8.46 -7.90
CA VAL A 54 6.48 -9.91 -7.72
C VAL A 54 5.32 -10.67 -8.37
N ARG A 55 4.07 -10.23 -8.12
CA ARG A 55 2.89 -10.90 -8.70
C ARG A 55 2.76 -10.66 -10.19
N LYS A 56 3.12 -9.47 -10.67
CA LYS A 56 3.14 -9.17 -12.11
C LYS A 56 4.09 -10.08 -12.87
N VAL A 57 5.32 -10.26 -12.37
CA VAL A 57 6.33 -11.14 -12.98
C VAL A 57 5.87 -12.60 -12.97
N GLU A 58 5.34 -13.09 -11.83
CA GLU A 58 4.80 -14.44 -11.72
C GLU A 58 3.67 -14.69 -12.75
N ALA A 59 2.88 -13.68 -13.09
CA ALA A 59 1.77 -13.81 -14.02
C ALA A 59 2.17 -13.89 -15.50
N GLN A 60 3.33 -13.33 -15.89
CA GLN A 60 3.79 -13.32 -17.28
C GLN A 60 4.03 -14.73 -17.85
N GLY A 61 4.40 -15.69 -16.99
CA GLY A 61 4.66 -17.07 -17.40
C GLY A 61 3.42 -17.96 -17.56
N VAL A 62 2.22 -17.46 -17.24
CA VAL A 62 1.01 -18.29 -17.17
C VAL A 62 0.10 -18.12 -18.39
N GLY A 63 -0.06 -16.89 -18.87
CA GLY A 63 -0.89 -16.59 -20.04
C GLY A 63 -1.31 -15.13 -20.11
N PRO A 64 -1.69 -14.61 -21.31
CA PRO A 64 -1.94 -13.19 -21.52
C PRO A 64 -3.13 -12.65 -20.72
N GLU A 65 -4.22 -13.41 -20.60
CA GLU A 65 -5.42 -12.99 -19.85
C GLU A 65 -5.16 -12.90 -18.35
N PHE A 66 -4.44 -13.88 -17.79
CA PHE A 66 -4.02 -13.85 -16.39
C PHE A 66 -3.04 -12.70 -16.12
N ALA A 67 -2.04 -12.52 -17.00
CA ALA A 67 -1.08 -11.42 -16.91
C ALA A 67 -1.76 -10.05 -16.96
N ALA A 68 -2.78 -9.88 -17.81
CA ALA A 68 -3.57 -8.64 -17.88
C ALA A 68 -4.39 -8.41 -16.59
N CYS A 69 -5.06 -9.44 -16.07
CA CYS A 69 -5.83 -9.36 -14.83
C CYS A 69 -4.96 -8.95 -13.64
N VAL A 70 -3.80 -9.61 -13.47
CA VAL A 70 -2.85 -9.29 -12.41
C VAL A 70 -2.24 -7.91 -12.62
N SER A 71 -1.90 -7.53 -13.86
CA SER A 71 -1.38 -6.19 -14.16
C SER A 71 -2.37 -5.08 -13.78
N GLY A 72 -3.66 -5.25 -14.05
CA GLY A 72 -4.71 -4.33 -13.60
C GLY A 72 -4.72 -4.18 -12.07
N ALA A 73 -4.73 -5.31 -11.36
CA ALA A 73 -4.68 -5.31 -9.90
C ALA A 73 -3.42 -4.61 -9.34
N THR A 74 -2.26 -4.81 -9.99
CA THR A 74 -1.01 -4.14 -9.59
C THR A 74 -1.07 -2.63 -9.75
N SER A 75 -1.58 -2.14 -10.87
CA SER A 75 -1.73 -0.69 -11.09
C SER A 75 -2.72 -0.05 -10.12
N GLU A 76 -3.81 -0.74 -9.77
CA GLU A 76 -4.76 -0.28 -8.75
C GLU A 76 -4.12 -0.21 -7.35
N LEU A 77 -3.28 -1.18 -6.98
CA LEU A 77 -2.57 -1.14 -5.70
C LEU A 77 -1.60 0.04 -5.64
N GLU A 78 -0.75 0.20 -6.65
CA GLU A 78 0.28 1.24 -6.68
C GLU A 78 -0.32 2.65 -6.65
N SER A 79 -1.29 2.93 -7.53
CA SER A 79 -1.97 4.22 -7.58
C SER A 79 -2.78 4.48 -6.31
N GLY A 80 -3.49 3.47 -5.82
CA GLY A 80 -4.26 3.57 -4.58
C GLY A 80 -3.40 3.90 -3.38
N VAL A 81 -2.26 3.23 -3.19
CA VAL A 81 -1.35 3.50 -2.07
C VAL A 81 -0.81 4.93 -2.11
N VAL A 82 -0.37 5.41 -3.29
CA VAL A 82 0.11 6.80 -3.44
C VAL A 82 -0.97 7.80 -3.05
N LEU A 83 -2.20 7.62 -3.53
CA LEU A 83 -3.31 8.53 -3.24
C LEU A 83 -3.67 8.56 -1.75
N GLU A 84 -3.71 7.40 -1.07
CA GLU A 84 -4.05 7.34 0.35
C GLU A 84 -2.98 7.97 1.25
N LEU A 85 -1.70 7.90 0.83
CA LEU A 85 -0.59 8.54 1.52
C LEU A 85 -0.61 10.06 1.31
N GLU A 86 -0.83 10.52 0.07
CA GLU A 86 -0.93 11.95 -0.25
C GLU A 86 -2.11 12.64 0.46
N SER A 87 -3.25 11.94 0.58
CA SER A 87 -4.44 12.50 1.21
C SER A 87 -4.33 12.59 2.74
N ARG A 88 -3.31 11.99 3.36
CA ARG A 88 -3.14 11.95 4.82
C ARG A 88 -1.81 12.56 5.23
N ILE A 89 -0.71 11.89 4.87
CA ILE A 89 0.64 12.34 5.18
C ILE A 89 0.97 13.61 4.39
N GLY A 90 0.64 13.67 3.10
CA GLY A 90 0.87 14.87 2.29
C GLY A 90 0.10 16.10 2.77
N VAL A 91 -1.11 15.90 3.31
CA VAL A 91 -1.87 16.99 3.96
C VAL A 91 -1.14 17.49 5.21
N LEU A 92 -0.71 16.57 6.08
CA LEU A 92 0.04 16.91 7.28
C LEU A 92 1.38 17.61 6.97
N GLU A 93 2.11 17.17 5.94
CA GLU A 93 3.33 17.83 5.48
C GLU A 93 3.08 19.30 5.10
N ARG A 94 1.97 19.58 4.40
CA ARG A 94 1.57 20.95 4.02
C ARG A 94 1.11 21.77 5.21
N GLU A 95 0.40 21.17 6.17
CA GLU A 95 0.04 21.86 7.41
C GLU A 95 1.29 22.25 8.20
N LEU A 96 2.27 21.35 8.31
CA LEU A 96 3.56 21.62 8.94
C LEU A 96 4.38 22.71 8.25
N GLU A 97 4.16 22.94 6.95
CA GLU A 97 4.79 24.03 6.20
C GLU A 97 4.13 25.39 6.43
N GLN A 98 2.82 25.40 6.71
CA GLN A 98 2.01 26.61 6.85
C GLN A 98 1.91 27.07 8.31
N GLU A 99 1.90 26.13 9.26
CA GLU A 99 1.70 26.40 10.68
C GLU A 99 3.06 26.50 11.38
N GLY A 100 3.52 27.73 11.63
CA GLY A 100 4.83 28.01 12.22
C GLY A 100 4.97 27.59 13.70
N GLU A 101 3.88 27.34 14.42
CA GLU A 101 3.88 26.87 15.80
C GLU A 101 2.60 26.07 16.10
N LEU A 102 2.70 24.74 16.04
CA LEU A 102 1.66 23.84 16.56
C LEU A 102 1.98 23.44 18.00
N GLU A 103 0.94 23.39 18.83
CA GLU A 103 1.03 22.79 20.16
C GLU A 103 1.44 21.31 20.02
N ARG A 104 2.43 20.86 20.80
CA ARG A 104 3.04 19.53 20.63
C ARG A 104 2.01 18.40 20.72
N GLU A 105 1.04 18.51 21.63
CA GLU A 105 -0.02 17.52 21.82
C GLU A 105 -0.99 17.47 20.63
N GLU A 106 -1.32 18.62 20.04
CA GLU A 106 -2.14 18.66 18.83
C GLU A 106 -1.38 18.04 17.65
N LEU A 107 -0.12 18.42 17.47
CA LEU A 107 0.67 17.83 16.40
C LEU A 107 0.85 16.33 16.56
N ARG A 108 1.09 15.86 17.79
CA ARG A 108 1.17 14.43 18.09
C ARG A 108 -0.08 13.69 17.60
N ARG A 109 -1.26 14.22 17.89
CA ARG A 109 -2.53 13.64 17.44
C ARG A 109 -2.68 13.68 15.93
N LYS A 110 -2.31 14.79 15.27
CA LYS A 110 -2.34 14.91 13.81
C LYS A 110 -1.39 13.89 13.14
N VAL A 111 -0.16 13.75 13.66
CA VAL A 111 0.83 12.77 13.19
C VAL A 111 0.32 11.34 13.38
N GLU A 112 -0.19 11.01 14.57
CA GLU A 112 -0.73 9.69 14.86
C GLU A 112 -1.91 9.36 13.93
N LEU A 113 -2.87 10.28 13.78
CA LEU A 113 -4.02 10.09 12.91
C LEU A 113 -3.61 9.90 11.44
N ALA A 114 -2.68 10.72 10.95
CA ALA A 114 -2.20 10.64 9.58
C ALA A 114 -1.45 9.33 9.32
N THR A 115 -0.53 8.95 10.21
CA THR A 115 0.34 7.78 10.03
C THR A 115 -0.40 6.46 10.26
N VAL A 116 -1.19 6.36 11.34
CA VAL A 116 -2.03 5.17 11.60
C VAL A 116 -3.12 5.05 10.54
N GLY A 117 -3.78 6.16 10.19
CA GLY A 117 -4.79 6.20 9.14
C GLY A 117 -4.23 5.78 7.77
N ALA A 118 -3.02 6.22 7.44
CA ALA A 118 -2.31 5.77 6.24
C ALA A 118 -2.00 4.28 6.29
N GLY A 119 -1.49 3.76 7.41
CA GLY A 119 -1.22 2.34 7.60
C GLY A 119 -2.45 1.46 7.36
N VAL A 120 -3.59 1.82 7.98
CA VAL A 120 -4.87 1.10 7.80
C VAL A 120 -5.35 1.17 6.35
N ALA A 121 -5.22 2.33 5.69
CA ALA A 121 -5.63 2.47 4.29
C ALA A 121 -4.78 1.59 3.36
N VAL A 122 -3.46 1.57 3.56
CA VAL A 122 -2.53 0.73 2.79
C VAL A 122 -2.80 -0.76 3.03
N GLU A 123 -3.09 -1.17 4.26
CA GLU A 123 -3.46 -2.54 4.59
C GLU A 123 -4.74 -2.97 3.86
N ARG A 124 -5.77 -2.11 3.84
CA ARG A 124 -7.02 -2.37 3.12
C ARG A 124 -6.79 -2.51 1.63
N ARG A 125 -5.97 -1.65 1.03
CA ARG A 125 -5.61 -1.72 -0.40
C ARG A 125 -4.85 -3.00 -0.73
N THR A 126 -3.87 -3.35 0.11
CA THR A 126 -3.10 -4.59 -0.05
C THR A 126 -4.01 -5.82 0.07
N THR A 127 -4.95 -5.81 0.99
CA THR A 127 -5.96 -6.89 1.13
C THR A 127 -6.86 -6.99 -0.10
N ALA A 128 -7.32 -5.86 -0.64
CA ALA A 128 -8.11 -5.83 -1.86
C ALA A 128 -7.32 -6.38 -3.07
N PHE A 129 -6.06 -5.95 -3.22
CA PHE A 129 -5.15 -6.47 -4.23
C PHE A 129 -5.01 -7.99 -4.16
N ILE A 130 -4.72 -8.54 -2.97
CA ILE A 130 -4.60 -9.98 -2.76
C ILE A 130 -5.88 -10.71 -3.18
N LYS A 131 -7.06 -10.19 -2.80
CA LYS A 131 -8.35 -10.77 -3.20
C LYS A 131 -8.55 -10.75 -4.71
N THR A 132 -8.18 -9.65 -5.38
CA THR A 132 -8.26 -9.55 -6.85
C THR A 132 -7.32 -10.54 -7.53
N VAL A 133 -6.08 -10.66 -7.07
CA VAL A 133 -5.12 -11.66 -7.60
C VAL A 133 -5.66 -13.08 -7.43
N PHE A 134 -6.22 -13.42 -6.27
CA PHE A 134 -6.87 -14.73 -6.07
C PHE A 134 -8.05 -14.96 -7.01
N ALA A 135 -8.84 -13.93 -7.31
CA ALA A 135 -9.92 -14.03 -8.29
C ALA A 135 -9.38 -14.26 -9.70
N CYS A 136 -8.30 -13.57 -10.10
CA CYS A 136 -7.60 -13.84 -11.36
C CYS A 136 -7.11 -15.30 -11.42
N THR A 137 -6.50 -15.81 -10.34
CA THR A 137 -5.99 -17.19 -10.29
C THR A 137 -7.11 -18.21 -10.41
N ARG A 138 -8.24 -17.98 -9.74
CA ARG A 138 -9.39 -18.88 -9.83
C ARG A 138 -9.93 -18.98 -11.26
N ARG A 139 -10.13 -17.84 -11.94
CA ARG A 139 -10.58 -17.81 -13.33
C ARG A 139 -9.63 -18.57 -14.26
N GLN A 140 -8.32 -18.42 -14.05
CA GLN A 140 -7.32 -19.15 -14.84
C GLN A 140 -7.40 -20.67 -14.64
N LEU A 141 -7.63 -21.12 -13.41
CA LEU A 141 -7.81 -22.55 -13.09
C LEU A 141 -9.09 -23.11 -13.73
N GLU A 142 -10.21 -22.38 -13.63
CA GLU A 142 -11.50 -22.76 -14.24
C GLU A 142 -11.38 -22.83 -15.77
N ALA A 143 -10.73 -21.85 -16.40
CA ALA A 143 -10.49 -21.85 -17.84
C ALA A 143 -9.67 -23.07 -18.26
N SER A 144 -8.61 -23.40 -17.51
CA SER A 144 -7.74 -24.55 -17.79
C SER A 144 -8.44 -25.91 -17.65
N GLN A 145 -9.41 -26.02 -16.73
CA GLN A 145 -10.23 -27.23 -16.57
C GLN A 145 -11.25 -27.40 -17.69
N THR A 146 -11.82 -26.31 -18.18
CA THR A 146 -12.82 -26.34 -19.25
C THR A 146 -12.21 -26.76 -20.59
N THR A 147 -10.96 -26.39 -20.87
CA THR A 147 -10.23 -26.83 -22.07
C THR A 147 -9.82 -28.31 -22.05
N SER A 148 -9.96 -28.98 -20.89
CA SER A 148 -9.51 -30.36 -20.68
C SER A 148 -10.64 -31.41 -20.82
N GLN A 149 -11.91 -30.99 -21.01
CA GLN A 149 -13.01 -31.92 -21.28
C GLN A 149 -12.99 -32.34 -22.76
N PRO A 150 -12.81 -33.63 -23.10
CA PRO A 150 -12.95 -34.10 -24.47
C PRO A 150 -14.41 -33.94 -24.91
N ALA A 151 -14.61 -33.48 -26.14
CA ALA A 151 -15.91 -33.50 -26.80
C ALA A 151 -16.28 -34.96 -27.11
N ASP A 152 -16.87 -35.66 -26.14
CA ASP A 152 -17.57 -36.92 -26.41
C ASP A 152 -18.84 -36.58 -27.17
N GLY A 153 -18.82 -36.83 -28.48
CA GLY A 153 -20.02 -36.67 -29.29
C GLY A 153 -19.78 -36.72 -30.79
N GLN A 154 -19.27 -37.83 -31.31
CA GLN A 154 -19.66 -38.30 -32.65
C GLN A 154 -19.33 -39.78 -32.85
N GLU A 155 -20.21 -40.67 -32.38
CA GLU A 155 -20.35 -42.00 -32.97
C GLU A 155 -21.35 -41.88 -34.12
N ASP A 156 -20.84 -41.61 -35.33
CA ASP A 156 -21.53 -41.95 -36.56
C ASP A 156 -21.46 -43.48 -36.72
N SER A 157 -22.61 -44.15 -36.77
CA SER A 157 -22.71 -45.54 -37.24
C SER A 157 -23.83 -45.64 -38.28
N PRO A 158 -23.53 -46.07 -39.53
CA PRO A 158 -24.53 -46.56 -40.47
C PRO A 158 -25.05 -47.96 -40.10
#